data_AF-A0A101C8Y0-F1
#
_entry.id   AF-A0A101C8Y0-F1
#
_cell.length_a   1.000
_cell.length_b   1.000
_cell.length_c   1.000
_cell.angle_alpha   90.00
_cell.angle_beta   90.00
_cell.angle_gamma   90.00
#
_symmetry.space_group_name_H-M   'P 1'
#
loop_
_entity.id
_entity.type
_entity.pdbx_description
1 polymer ?
#
loop_
_entity_poly.entity_id
_entity_poly.type
_entity_poly.pdbx_seq_one_letter_code
_entity_poly.pdbx_strand_id
1 'polypeptide(L)'
;MGMDYYIEPKSETEYEEYLDFPDTLSYFFEQLGGYDEKSIVSQIEKILDIDLRIFQITYNPEMEFEFEEPEKDSVDDKDSEHDDFWINTDDLIKKLDEFLEKIKSNNNYFSQIIFNPDNDDSKTSGMDIEDIIRYQKENPLSLYPVNNGIITDQDLNSSISELMKILENLKSQKIEQIRLIYM
;
A
#
# COMPACT_ATOMS: atom_id res chain seq x y z
N MET A 1 -18.12 3.59 -2.46
CA MET A 1 -17.20 4.66 -2.88
C MET A 1 -15.86 4.12 -2.45
N GLY A 2 -15.00 3.81 -3.43
CA GLY A 2 -13.72 3.15 -3.16
C GLY A 2 -12.83 4.11 -2.38
N MET A 3 -12.03 3.55 -1.49
CA MET A 3 -11.04 4.32 -0.74
C MET A 3 -9.82 4.48 -1.66
N ASP A 4 -9.42 5.71 -1.94
CA ASP A 4 -8.35 5.98 -2.90
C ASP A 4 -7.14 6.56 -2.16
N TYR A 5 -5.94 6.11 -2.55
CA TYR A 5 -4.71 6.73 -2.07
C TYR A 5 -4.45 8.03 -2.84
N TYR A 6 -3.92 9.02 -2.14
CA TYR A 6 -3.51 10.31 -2.69
C TYR A 6 -2.12 10.67 -2.20
N ILE A 7 -1.42 11.48 -2.99
CA ILE A 7 -0.10 12.02 -2.65
C ILE A 7 -0.27 13.49 -2.29
N GLU A 8 0.07 13.81 -1.06
CA GLU A 8 0.17 15.19 -0.59
C GLU A 8 1.64 15.63 -0.59
N PRO A 9 2.03 16.57 -1.46
CA PRO A 9 3.35 17.18 -1.39
C PRO A 9 3.50 18.11 -0.17
N LYS A 10 4.67 18.06 0.48
CA LYS A 10 5.01 19.03 1.55
C LYS A 10 5.33 20.37 0.90
N SER A 11 4.47 21.35 1.13
CA SER A 11 4.61 22.69 0.56
C SER A 11 4.39 23.77 1.59
N GLU A 12 5.09 24.90 1.42
CA GLU A 12 4.87 26.11 2.21
C GLU A 12 3.60 26.86 1.80
N THR A 13 2.98 26.50 0.67
CA THR A 13 1.75 27.11 0.18
C THR A 13 0.53 26.25 0.52
N GLU A 14 -0.47 26.84 1.20
CA GLU A 14 -1.73 26.21 1.66
C GLU A 14 -2.63 25.63 0.54
N TYR A 15 -2.22 25.65 -0.73
CA TYR A 15 -3.08 25.37 -1.89
C TYR A 15 -2.50 24.35 -2.87
N GLU A 16 -1.60 23.46 -2.46
CA GLU A 16 -1.21 22.36 -3.34
C GLU A 16 -2.33 21.32 -3.44
N GLU A 17 -2.75 21.06 -4.68
CA GLU A 17 -3.71 20.01 -4.99
C GLU A 17 -3.08 18.64 -4.73
N TYR A 18 -3.86 17.75 -4.11
CA TYR A 18 -3.49 16.34 -4.00
C TYR A 18 -3.28 15.75 -5.40
N LEU A 19 -2.27 14.89 -5.51
CA LEU A 19 -2.02 14.14 -6.73
C LEU A 19 -2.59 12.72 -6.58
N ASP A 20 -3.14 12.21 -7.68
CA ASP A 20 -3.69 10.86 -7.71
C ASP A 20 -2.57 9.82 -7.52
N PHE A 21 -2.79 8.88 -6.62
CA PHE A 21 -1.97 7.66 -6.55
C PHE A 21 -2.54 6.65 -7.56
N PRO A 22 -1.71 5.92 -8.33
CA PRO A 22 -2.23 5.05 -9.39
C PRO A 22 -3.19 3.98 -8.87
N ASP A 23 -4.41 3.92 -9.42
CA ASP A 23 -5.51 3.06 -8.94
C ASP A 23 -5.14 1.59 -8.72
N THR A 24 -4.35 1.00 -9.63
CA THR A 24 -3.94 -0.41 -9.48
C THR A 24 -2.99 -0.60 -8.31
N LEU A 25 -2.11 0.39 -8.04
CA LEU A 25 -1.27 0.38 -6.86
C LEU A 25 -2.07 0.71 -5.60
N SER A 26 -3.03 1.64 -5.68
CA SER A 26 -3.98 1.90 -4.59
C SER A 26 -4.64 0.60 -4.18
N TYR A 27 -5.26 -0.10 -5.14
CA TYR A 27 -5.92 -1.38 -4.92
C TYR A 27 -4.96 -2.48 -4.45
N PHE A 28 -3.72 -2.52 -4.98
CA PHE A 28 -2.70 -3.47 -4.55
C PHE A 28 -2.34 -3.28 -3.07
N PHE A 29 -2.17 -2.05 -2.60
CA PHE A 29 -1.86 -1.77 -1.19
C PHE A 29 -3.10 -1.78 -0.29
N GLU A 30 -4.29 -1.46 -0.83
CA GLU A 30 -5.60 -1.55 -0.15
C GLU A 30 -6.02 -2.99 0.07
N GLN A 31 -5.46 -3.96 -0.66
CA GLN A 31 -5.66 -5.38 -0.43
C GLN A 31 -5.03 -5.84 0.91
N LEU A 32 -5.56 -5.29 2.01
CA LEU A 32 -5.55 -5.76 3.39
C LEU A 32 -6.25 -7.13 3.54
N GLY A 33 -6.65 -7.74 2.43
CA GLY A 33 -7.32 -9.01 2.40
C GLY A 33 -6.33 -10.17 2.44
N GLY A 34 -6.51 -11.04 3.41
CA GLY A 34 -5.68 -12.19 3.67
C GLY A 34 -4.97 -12.03 5.00
N TYR A 35 -5.37 -12.84 5.97
CA TYR A 35 -4.75 -12.79 7.30
C TYR A 35 -3.26 -13.16 7.18
N ASP A 36 -2.39 -12.35 7.79
CA ASP A 36 -0.94 -12.49 7.82
C ASP A 36 -0.29 -12.58 6.40
N GLU A 37 0.50 -13.63 6.14
CA GLU A 37 1.37 -13.78 4.95
C GLU A 37 0.62 -14.03 3.62
N LYS A 38 -0.71 -13.89 3.59
CA LYS A 38 -1.54 -14.31 2.45
C LYS A 38 -2.06 -13.17 1.59
N SER A 39 -1.91 -11.91 1.99
CA SER A 39 -2.17 -10.77 1.10
C SER A 39 -1.28 -10.81 -0.14
N ILE A 40 -1.73 -10.24 -1.26
CA ILE A 40 -0.88 -10.17 -2.47
C ILE A 40 0.39 -9.37 -2.19
N VAL A 41 0.31 -8.29 -1.42
CA VAL A 41 1.48 -7.49 -1.01
C VAL A 41 2.48 -8.38 -0.28
N SER A 42 2.06 -9.07 0.79
CA SER A 42 2.97 -9.93 1.58
C SER A 42 3.51 -11.12 0.78
N GLN A 43 2.72 -11.69 -0.13
CA GLN A 43 3.19 -12.73 -1.04
C GLN A 43 4.27 -12.17 -1.99
N ILE A 44 4.05 -11.00 -2.59
CA ILE A 44 5.02 -10.34 -3.47
C ILE A 44 6.29 -9.96 -2.70
N GLU A 45 6.17 -9.37 -1.52
CA GLU A 45 7.30 -9.06 -0.63
C GLU A 45 8.17 -10.29 -0.37
N LYS A 46 7.53 -11.45 -0.09
CA LYS A 46 8.22 -12.71 0.16
C LYS A 46 8.83 -13.33 -1.10
N ILE A 47 8.14 -13.29 -2.24
CA ILE A 47 8.62 -13.87 -3.51
C ILE A 47 9.78 -13.05 -4.09
N LEU A 48 9.73 -11.72 -3.94
CA LEU A 48 10.73 -10.80 -4.46
C LEU A 48 11.82 -10.45 -3.44
N ASP A 49 11.63 -10.82 -2.18
CA ASP A 49 12.53 -10.46 -1.06
C ASP A 49 12.72 -8.94 -1.00
N ILE A 50 11.61 -8.23 -0.85
CA ILE A 50 11.53 -6.76 -0.83
C ILE A 50 10.61 -6.30 0.31
N ASP A 51 10.96 -5.18 0.94
CA ASP A 51 10.17 -4.51 1.96
C ASP A 51 9.41 -3.33 1.33
N LEU A 52 8.08 -3.41 1.27
CA LEU A 52 7.17 -2.42 0.68
C LEU A 52 6.43 -1.58 1.74
N ARG A 53 6.79 -1.71 3.03
CA ARG A 53 6.10 -1.01 4.14
C ARG A 53 6.09 0.51 3.99
N ILE A 54 7.01 1.11 3.24
CA ILE A 54 7.02 2.56 2.99
C ILE A 54 5.73 3.06 2.31
N PHE A 55 5.05 2.22 1.52
CA PHE A 55 3.77 2.56 0.86
C PHE A 55 2.56 2.40 1.78
N GLN A 56 2.78 1.81 2.97
CA GLN A 56 1.75 1.58 3.99
C GLN A 56 1.83 2.62 5.12
N ILE A 57 2.82 3.53 5.08
CA ILE A 57 2.89 4.70 5.97
C ILE A 57 1.87 5.71 5.45
N THR A 58 0.64 5.62 5.94
CA THR A 58 -0.50 6.35 5.39
C THR A 58 -1.18 7.17 6.46
N TYR A 59 -1.49 8.41 6.14
CA TYR A 59 -2.24 9.32 7.01
C TYR A 59 -3.72 9.25 6.67
N ASN A 60 -4.57 8.99 7.66
CA ASN A 60 -6.02 9.05 7.51
C ASN A 60 -6.57 10.24 8.31
N PRO A 61 -7.00 11.33 7.65
CA PRO A 61 -7.53 12.50 8.34
C PRO A 61 -8.92 12.26 8.98
N GLU A 62 -9.67 11.23 8.54
CA GLU A 62 -11.02 10.93 9.04
C GLU A 62 -11.05 9.88 10.15
N MET A 63 -9.99 9.06 10.27
CA MET A 63 -9.80 8.12 11.37
C MET A 63 -8.72 8.65 12.32
N GLU A 64 -9.10 9.18 13.49
CA GLU A 64 -8.21 9.39 14.65
C GLU A 64 -7.73 8.03 15.25
N PHE A 65 -7.30 7.09 14.40
CA PHE A 65 -6.71 5.83 14.82
C PHE A 65 -5.32 5.74 14.22
N GLU A 66 -4.33 5.93 15.08
CA GLU A 66 -2.94 5.50 14.87
C GLU A 66 -2.97 4.01 14.49
N PHE A 67 -2.62 3.70 13.24
CA PHE A 67 -2.23 2.33 12.92
C PHE A 67 -0.94 2.02 13.68
N GLU A 68 -0.89 0.86 14.34
CA GLU A 68 0.23 0.40 15.18
C GLU A 68 1.59 0.69 14.52
N GLU A 69 2.36 1.59 15.15
CA GLU A 69 3.72 1.90 14.75
C GLU A 69 4.58 0.63 14.68
N PRO A 70 5.55 0.54 13.74
CA PRO A 70 6.63 -0.41 13.91
C PRO A 70 7.40 -0.03 15.17
N GLU A 71 7.32 -0.86 16.23
CA GLU A 71 7.98 -0.65 17.52
C GLU A 71 9.42 -0.11 17.35
N LYS A 72 9.59 1.21 17.53
CA LYS A 72 10.90 1.84 17.63
C LYS A 72 11.24 1.96 19.11
N ASP A 73 12.10 1.07 19.58
CA ASP A 73 12.81 1.21 20.85
C ASP A 73 13.67 2.50 20.85
N SER A 74 13.11 3.64 21.27
CA SER A 74 13.93 4.78 21.73
C SER A 74 13.13 5.87 22.46
N VAL A 75 13.38 5.91 23.77
CA VAL A 75 13.40 7.00 24.76
C VAL A 75 13.28 8.45 24.23
N ASP A 76 12.38 9.22 24.89
CA ASP A 76 12.24 10.70 24.94
C ASP A 76 12.18 11.43 23.59
N ASP A 77 11.00 11.91 23.20
CA ASP A 77 10.81 13.37 23.03
C ASP A 77 9.33 13.76 23.01
N LYS A 78 9.03 14.87 23.68
CA LYS A 78 7.74 15.57 23.60
C LYS A 78 7.86 16.63 22.51
N ASP A 79 7.27 16.40 21.33
CA ASP A 79 6.74 17.44 20.39
C ASP A 79 6.50 16.98 18.92
N SER A 80 6.35 15.68 18.58
CA SER A 80 6.29 15.25 17.16
C SER A 80 5.13 14.33 16.75
N GLU A 81 3.87 14.62 17.10
CA GLU A 81 2.74 13.76 16.67
C GLU A 81 2.35 13.92 15.17
N HIS A 82 3.07 14.71 14.36
CA HIS A 82 2.71 14.96 12.95
C HIS A 82 3.85 14.81 11.93
N ASP A 83 5.10 14.55 12.34
CA ASP A 83 6.22 14.46 11.37
C ASP A 83 6.46 13.03 10.84
N ASP A 84 5.89 12.00 11.48
CA ASP A 84 6.17 10.59 11.14
C ASP A 84 5.51 10.08 9.86
N PHE A 85 4.54 10.81 9.30
CA PHE A 85 3.87 10.46 8.03
C PHE A 85 4.51 11.11 6.80
N TRP A 86 5.48 12.01 6.99
CA TRP A 86 6.22 12.61 5.88
C TRP A 86 7.35 11.69 5.42
N ILE A 87 7.30 11.30 4.16
CA ILE A 87 8.24 10.40 3.51
C ILE A 87 9.10 11.23 2.56
N ASN A 88 10.41 11.03 2.57
CA ASN A 88 11.27 11.68 1.58
C ASN A 88 10.96 11.15 0.18
N THR A 89 10.76 12.05 -0.78
CA THR A 89 10.48 11.72 -2.18
C THR A 89 11.56 10.79 -2.75
N ASP A 90 12.83 11.02 -2.41
CA ASP A 90 13.96 10.21 -2.86
C ASP A 90 13.93 8.77 -2.31
N ASP A 91 13.44 8.57 -1.09
CA ASP A 91 13.34 7.23 -0.49
C ASP A 91 12.25 6.40 -1.17
N LEU A 92 11.12 7.02 -1.51
CA LEU A 92 10.05 6.40 -2.30
C LEU A 92 10.50 6.06 -3.73
N ILE A 93 11.18 6.98 -4.41
CA ILE A 93 11.76 6.73 -5.74
C ILE A 93 12.70 5.52 -5.68
N LYS A 94 13.64 5.53 -4.74
CA LYS A 94 14.60 4.44 -4.56
C LYS A 94 13.89 3.10 -4.30
N LYS A 95 12.81 3.10 -3.54
CA LYS A 95 12.04 1.89 -3.28
C LYS A 95 11.31 1.39 -4.53
N LEU A 96 10.75 2.27 -5.36
CA LEU A 96 10.15 1.87 -6.64
C LEU A 96 11.19 1.33 -7.61
N ASP A 97 12.39 1.91 -7.66
CA ASP A 97 13.49 1.39 -8.45
C ASP A 97 13.87 -0.02 -7.99
N GLU A 98 14.03 -0.23 -6.68
CA GLU A 98 14.29 -1.55 -6.09
C GLU A 98 13.18 -2.55 -6.50
N PHE A 99 11.91 -2.13 -6.41
CA PHE A 99 10.77 -2.98 -6.77
C PHE A 99 10.81 -3.38 -8.26
N LEU A 100 11.05 -2.42 -9.16
CA LEU A 100 11.19 -2.68 -10.59
C LEU A 100 12.38 -3.61 -10.91
N GLU A 101 13.51 -3.44 -10.22
CA GLU A 101 14.67 -4.31 -10.39
C GLU A 101 14.40 -5.74 -9.92
N LYS A 102 13.70 -5.91 -8.79
CA LYS A 102 13.29 -7.23 -8.30
C LYS A 102 12.30 -7.91 -9.25
N ILE A 103 11.33 -7.19 -9.79
CA ILE A 103 10.40 -7.71 -10.81
C ILE A 103 11.18 -8.19 -12.05
N LYS A 104 12.07 -7.35 -12.60
CA LYS A 104 12.90 -7.70 -13.77
C LYS A 104 13.81 -8.91 -13.53
N SER A 105 14.26 -9.09 -12.29
CA SER A 105 15.13 -10.20 -11.90
C SER A 105 14.36 -11.51 -11.69
N ASN A 106 13.04 -11.43 -11.49
CA ASN A 106 12.17 -12.58 -11.27
C ASN A 106 10.89 -12.46 -12.11
N ASN A 107 11.01 -12.57 -13.43
CA ASN A 107 9.90 -12.41 -14.39
C ASN A 107 8.71 -13.39 -14.20
N ASN A 108 8.84 -14.41 -13.33
CA ASN A 108 7.79 -15.38 -13.04
C ASN A 108 7.18 -15.17 -11.63
N TYR A 109 7.52 -14.09 -10.91
CA TYR A 109 7.04 -13.85 -9.54
C TYR A 109 5.51 -13.86 -9.45
N PHE A 110 4.84 -13.20 -10.40
CA PHE A 110 3.39 -13.04 -10.36
C PHE A 110 2.64 -14.38 -10.51
N SER A 111 3.23 -15.34 -11.23
CA SER A 111 2.66 -16.69 -11.38
C SER A 111 2.72 -17.53 -10.10
N GLN A 112 3.48 -17.10 -9.10
CA GLN A 112 3.63 -17.77 -7.81
C GLN A 112 2.62 -17.26 -6.77
N ILE A 113 1.90 -16.17 -7.08
CA ILE A 113 0.88 -15.60 -6.22
C ILE A 113 -0.32 -16.54 -6.16
N ILE A 114 -0.76 -16.83 -4.94
CA ILE A 114 -1.95 -17.60 -4.66
C ILE A 114 -3.11 -16.63 -4.46
N PHE A 115 -4.06 -16.67 -5.38
CA PHE A 115 -5.31 -15.91 -5.29
C PHE A 115 -6.40 -16.70 -4.58
N ASN A 116 -7.42 -16.01 -4.11
CA ASN A 116 -8.61 -16.65 -3.56
C ASN A 116 -9.30 -17.51 -4.62
N PRO A 117 -9.45 -18.82 -4.39
CA PRO A 117 -10.10 -19.72 -5.34
C PRO A 117 -11.62 -19.51 -5.42
N ASP A 118 -12.25 -18.97 -4.37
CA ASP A 118 -13.71 -18.97 -4.20
C ASP A 118 -14.25 -17.58 -3.82
N ASN A 119 -15.34 -17.13 -4.46
CA ASN A 119 -16.02 -15.91 -4.01
C ASN A 119 -16.84 -16.20 -2.73
N ASP A 120 -16.30 -15.79 -1.58
CA ASP A 120 -16.83 -16.07 -0.26
C ASP A 120 -17.74 -14.96 0.31
N ASP A 121 -18.04 -13.91 -0.46
CA ASP A 121 -18.82 -12.74 -0.01
C ASP A 121 -20.18 -13.13 0.63
N SER A 122 -20.79 -14.21 0.14
CA SER A 122 -22.06 -14.72 0.67
C SER A 122 -21.95 -15.41 2.04
N LYS A 123 -20.77 -15.93 2.41
CA LYS A 123 -20.57 -16.70 3.64
C LYS A 123 -20.45 -15.82 4.88
N THR A 124 -20.00 -14.58 4.70
CA THR A 124 -19.77 -13.63 5.79
C THR A 124 -20.90 -12.63 5.96
N SER A 125 -21.87 -12.65 5.05
CA SER A 125 -23.10 -11.88 5.15
C SER A 125 -23.85 -12.23 6.44
N GLY A 126 -23.88 -11.29 7.39
CA GLY A 126 -24.57 -11.42 8.67
C GLY A 126 -23.72 -11.97 9.81
N MET A 127 -22.41 -12.19 9.59
CA MET A 127 -21.44 -12.38 10.67
C MET A 127 -21.11 -11.04 11.33
N ASP A 128 -20.81 -11.06 12.63
CA ASP A 128 -20.21 -9.90 13.28
C ASP A 128 -18.70 -9.80 13.00
N ILE A 129 -18.06 -8.70 13.42
CA ILE A 129 -16.65 -8.45 13.10
C ILE A 129 -15.70 -9.47 13.72
N GLU A 130 -16.02 -10.02 14.90
CA GLU A 130 -15.19 -11.02 15.58
C GLU A 130 -15.27 -12.37 14.85
N ASP A 131 -16.47 -12.75 14.39
CA ASP A 131 -16.70 -13.93 13.57
C ASP A 131 -16.03 -13.82 12.19
N ILE A 132 -16.07 -12.63 11.58
CA ILE A 132 -15.35 -12.33 10.34
C ILE A 132 -13.84 -12.52 10.53
N ILE A 133 -13.27 -11.93 11.57
CA ILE A 133 -11.84 -12.06 11.88
C ILE A 133 -11.47 -13.54 12.08
N ARG A 134 -12.25 -14.28 12.88
CA ARG A 134 -12.00 -15.71 13.10
C ARG A 134 -12.10 -16.51 11.80
N TYR A 135 -13.11 -16.26 10.98
CA TYR A 135 -13.28 -16.93 9.69
C TYR A 135 -12.10 -16.65 8.75
N GLN A 136 -11.58 -15.42 8.71
CA GLN A 136 -10.39 -15.06 7.94
C GLN A 136 -9.12 -15.74 8.47
N LYS A 137 -8.95 -15.90 9.79
CA LYS A 137 -7.81 -16.66 10.35
C LYS A 137 -7.83 -18.12 9.94
N GLU A 138 -9.00 -18.73 9.91
CA GLU A 138 -9.19 -20.14 9.51
C GLU A 138 -9.14 -20.33 7.98
N ASN A 139 -9.54 -19.29 7.23
CA ASN A 139 -9.63 -19.29 5.77
C ASN A 139 -8.91 -18.04 5.24
N PRO A 140 -7.57 -18.01 5.25
CA PRO A 140 -6.79 -16.79 5.02
C PRO A 140 -6.80 -16.30 3.58
N LEU A 141 -7.45 -17.00 2.67
CA LEU A 141 -7.75 -16.52 1.32
C LEU A 141 -9.21 -16.08 1.16
N SER A 142 -10.08 -16.39 2.12
CA SER A 142 -11.50 -16.00 2.08
C SER A 142 -11.67 -14.50 2.32
N LEU A 143 -12.77 -13.93 1.85
CA LEU A 143 -13.04 -12.48 1.88
C LEU A 143 -12.03 -11.63 1.10
N TYR A 144 -11.10 -12.28 0.41
CA TYR A 144 -10.25 -11.64 -0.55
C TYR A 144 -11.02 -11.46 -1.87
N PRO A 145 -10.88 -10.31 -2.55
CA PRO A 145 -11.42 -10.19 -3.89
C PRO A 145 -10.86 -11.30 -4.78
N VAL A 146 -11.74 -12.00 -5.49
CA VAL A 146 -11.29 -12.85 -6.60
C VAL A 146 -10.52 -11.95 -7.56
N ASN A 147 -9.34 -12.38 -8.03
CA ASN A 147 -8.64 -11.63 -9.06
C ASN A 147 -9.48 -11.65 -10.35
N ASN A 148 -10.31 -10.63 -10.52
CA ASN A 148 -11.17 -10.43 -11.67
C ASN A 148 -10.41 -9.82 -12.86
N GLY A 149 -9.07 -9.89 -12.85
CA GLY A 149 -8.19 -9.24 -13.84
C GLY A 149 -7.86 -7.78 -13.51
N ILE A 150 -8.15 -7.32 -12.28
CA ILE A 150 -7.86 -5.95 -11.84
C ILE A 150 -6.35 -5.77 -11.57
N ILE A 151 -5.69 -6.81 -11.03
CA ILE A 151 -4.24 -6.82 -10.86
C ILE A 151 -3.67 -7.90 -11.77
N THR A 152 -2.94 -7.45 -12.78
CA THR A 152 -2.05 -8.30 -13.59
C THR A 152 -0.61 -7.82 -13.42
N ASP A 153 0.36 -8.66 -13.76
CA ASP A 153 1.78 -8.27 -13.79
C ASP A 153 1.99 -7.03 -14.68
N GLN A 154 1.28 -6.95 -15.81
CA GLN A 154 1.39 -5.81 -16.72
C GLN A 154 0.82 -4.53 -16.10
N ASP A 155 -0.35 -4.61 -15.47
CA ASP A 155 -1.00 -3.44 -14.86
C ASP A 155 -0.19 -2.93 -13.65
N LEU A 156 0.31 -3.85 -12.82
CA LEU A 156 1.17 -3.51 -11.70
C LEU A 156 2.46 -2.81 -12.15
N ASN A 157 3.15 -3.35 -13.16
CA ASN A 157 4.34 -2.71 -13.74
C ASN A 157 4.03 -1.32 -14.33
N SER A 158 2.88 -1.17 -14.99
CA SER A 158 2.45 0.10 -15.56
C SER A 158 2.22 1.14 -14.47
N SER A 159 1.51 0.79 -13.40
CA SER A 159 1.23 1.70 -12.29
C SER A 159 2.46 2.04 -11.45
N ILE A 160 3.42 1.12 -11.28
CA ILE A 160 4.74 1.44 -10.69
C ILE A 160 5.47 2.49 -11.55
N SER A 161 5.45 2.31 -12.86
CA SER A 161 6.07 3.25 -13.80
C SER A 161 5.36 4.61 -13.84
N GLU A 162 4.05 4.64 -13.59
CA GLU A 162 3.26 5.85 -13.46
C GLU A 162 3.61 6.61 -12.19
N LEU A 163 3.60 5.93 -11.04
CA LEU A 163 3.99 6.53 -9.76
C LEU A 163 5.42 7.08 -9.82
N MET A 164 6.35 6.35 -10.44
CA MET A 164 7.71 6.82 -10.66
C MET A 164 7.75 8.17 -11.38
N LYS A 165 6.95 8.37 -12.42
CA LYS A 165 6.89 9.65 -13.15
C LYS A 165 6.33 10.77 -12.29
N ILE A 166 5.33 10.48 -11.46
CA ILE A 166 4.75 11.45 -10.53
C ILE A 166 5.82 11.91 -9.54
N LEU A 167 6.54 10.98 -8.92
CA LEU A 167 7.59 11.29 -7.95
C LEU A 167 8.78 12.03 -8.57
N GLU A 168 9.22 11.64 -9.77
CA GLU A 168 10.28 12.36 -10.49
C GLU A 168 9.85 13.79 -10.87
N ASN A 169 8.58 14.00 -11.21
CA ASN A 169 8.05 15.34 -11.44
C ASN A 169 8.08 16.17 -10.14
N LEU A 170 7.63 15.62 -9.01
CA LEU A 170 7.70 16.26 -7.70
C LEU A 170 9.15 16.62 -7.32
N LYS A 171 10.08 15.69 -7.53
CA LYS A 171 11.52 15.93 -7.33
C LYS A 171 12.04 17.06 -8.21
N SER A 172 11.61 17.16 -9.46
CA SER A 172 11.99 18.27 -10.36
C SER A 172 11.47 19.63 -9.89
N GLN A 173 10.36 19.63 -9.14
CA GLN A 173 9.77 20.79 -8.48
C GLN A 173 10.41 21.08 -7.12
N LYS A 174 11.41 20.28 -6.70
CA LYS A 174 12.12 20.36 -5.40
C LYS A 174 11.22 20.05 -4.20
N ILE A 175 10.22 19.21 -4.39
CA ILE A 175 9.39 18.70 -3.29
C ILE A 175 10.17 17.54 -2.65
N GLU A 176 10.73 17.80 -1.47
CA GLU A 176 11.62 16.86 -0.77
C GLU A 176 10.85 15.80 0.01
N GLN A 177 9.64 16.11 0.46
CA GLN A 177 8.81 15.23 1.27
C GLN A 177 7.38 15.19 0.75
N ILE A 178 6.76 14.03 0.86
CA ILE A 178 5.35 13.79 0.57
C ILE A 178 4.70 12.96 1.66
N ARG A 179 3.38 12.96 1.73
CA ARG A 179 2.59 12.08 2.59
C ARG A 179 1.60 11.31 1.73
N LEU A 180 1.42 10.03 2.03
CA LEU A 180 0.37 9.23 1.41
C LEU A 180 -0.89 9.39 2.25
N ILE A 181 -1.97 9.84 1.64
CA ILE A 181 -3.27 10.01 2.29
C ILE A 181 -4.19 8.90 1.83
N TYR A 182 -4.93 8.33 2.77
CA TYR A 182 -6.01 7.40 2.49
C TYR A 182 -7.35 8.09 2.79
N MET A 183 -8.19 8.25 1.76
CA MET A 183 -9.51 8.90 1.85
C MET A 183 -10.62 8.00 1.30
#